data_AF-A0A0D1LN34-F1
#
_entry.id   AF-A0A0D1LN34-F1
#
_cell.length_a   1.000
_cell.length_b   1.000
_cell.length_c   1.000
_cell.angle_alpha   90.00
_cell.angle_beta   90.00
_cell.angle_gamma   90.00
#
_symmetry.space_group_name_H-M   'P 1'
#
loop_
_entity.id
_entity.type
_entity.pdbx_description
1 polymer ?
#
loop_
_entity_poly.entity_id
_entity_poly.type
_entity_poly.pdbx_seq_one_letter_code
_entity_poly.pdbx_strand_id
1 'polypeptide(L)'
;MSRPDARTQLLLAGERLIAESGPEVSLRDVAVAAGQRNNSAVHYHFGSRDGLIRAIIGYRQAPLEQARLALLAEHESNGKPDDNIAVLVTILVEPLFDTPYSDGSSHYARFLERVRSHPVMAELTLTAEQWPATRILTSRMLRALEHLPEALRHQRMAAMASVMFTLLADHERQVDEQRDPPRGALSEAEARDNIVAMVVGLLTAPMPALVGPQ
;
A
#
# COMPACT_ATOMS: atom_id res chain seq x y z
N MET A 1 8.39 -14.26 -22.49
CA MET A 1 8.93 -13.98 -21.14
C MET A 1 9.32 -15.30 -20.49
N SER A 2 10.49 -15.38 -19.85
CA SER A 2 10.91 -16.58 -19.13
C SER A 2 9.99 -16.80 -17.91
N ARG A 3 9.72 -18.06 -17.56
CA ARG A 3 8.91 -18.38 -16.38
C ARG A 3 9.62 -17.81 -15.14
N PRO A 4 8.93 -17.10 -14.23
CA PRO A 4 9.54 -16.57 -13.02
C PRO A 4 10.16 -17.71 -12.19
N ASP A 5 11.20 -17.41 -11.41
CA ASP A 5 11.83 -18.42 -10.55
C ASP A 5 10.87 -18.94 -9.47
N ALA A 6 11.24 -20.02 -8.79
CA ALA A 6 10.38 -20.67 -7.79
C ALA A 6 10.03 -19.73 -6.62
N ARG A 7 10.95 -18.88 -6.18
CA ARG A 7 10.71 -17.93 -5.09
C ARG A 7 9.68 -16.89 -5.52
N THR A 8 9.82 -16.35 -6.73
CA THR A 8 8.87 -15.38 -7.30
C THR A 8 7.48 -16.01 -7.50
N GLN A 9 7.39 -17.24 -7.98
CA GLN A 9 6.10 -17.96 -8.08
C GLN A 9 5.39 -18.09 -6.71
N LEU A 10 6.14 -18.38 -5.65
CA LEU A 10 5.59 -18.46 -4.30
C LEU A 10 5.12 -17.09 -3.77
N LEU A 11 5.84 -16.01 -4.08
CA LEU A 11 5.42 -14.65 -3.71
C LEU A 11 4.08 -14.29 -4.36
N LEU A 12 3.96 -14.49 -5.66
CA LEU A 12 2.73 -14.17 -6.41
C LEU A 12 1.54 -15.05 -5.96
N ALA A 13 1.78 -16.33 -5.73
CA ALA A 13 0.74 -17.22 -5.20
C ALA A 13 0.32 -16.85 -3.77
N GLY A 14 1.29 -16.47 -2.93
CA GLY A 14 1.04 -16.03 -1.56
C GLY A 14 0.25 -14.72 -1.50
N GLU A 15 0.63 -13.74 -2.31
CA GLU A 15 -0.07 -12.46 -2.45
C GLU A 15 -1.54 -12.68 -2.81
N ARG A 16 -1.80 -13.45 -3.86
CA ARG A 16 -3.16 -13.77 -4.31
C ARG A 16 -3.97 -14.52 -3.24
N LEU A 17 -3.43 -15.60 -2.69
CA LEU A 17 -4.18 -16.39 -1.70
C LEU A 17 -4.49 -15.60 -0.43
N ILE A 18 -3.58 -14.74 0.02
CA ILE A 18 -3.81 -13.89 1.19
C ILE A 18 -4.84 -12.79 0.86
N ALA A 19 -4.80 -12.22 -0.34
CA ALA A 19 -5.82 -11.27 -0.78
C ALA A 19 -7.23 -11.89 -0.80
N GLU A 20 -7.36 -13.11 -1.33
CA GLU A 20 -8.62 -13.84 -1.47
C GLU A 20 -9.14 -14.39 -0.14
N SER A 21 -8.27 -15.02 0.65
CA SER A 21 -8.66 -15.87 1.80
C SER A 21 -8.12 -15.38 3.15
N GLY A 22 -7.35 -14.29 3.18
CA GLY A 22 -6.76 -13.72 4.38
C GLY A 22 -5.40 -14.31 4.77
N PRO A 23 -4.73 -13.72 5.78
CA PRO A 23 -3.36 -14.09 6.16
C PRO A 23 -3.24 -15.53 6.69
N GLU A 24 -4.34 -16.14 7.16
CA GLU A 24 -4.33 -17.46 7.79
C GLU A 24 -4.16 -18.64 6.83
N VAL A 25 -4.04 -18.40 5.52
CA VAL A 25 -3.77 -19.45 4.53
C VAL A 25 -2.55 -20.29 4.92
N SER A 26 -2.61 -21.59 4.61
CA SER A 26 -1.53 -22.50 4.94
C SER A 26 -0.37 -22.33 3.94
N LEU A 27 0.88 -22.46 4.43
CA LEU A 27 2.07 -22.42 3.55
C LEU A 27 2.07 -23.54 2.51
N ARG A 28 1.37 -24.64 2.80
CA ARG A 28 1.15 -25.73 1.87
C ARG A 28 0.27 -25.29 0.70
N ASP A 29 -0.84 -24.62 0.97
CA ASP A 29 -1.76 -24.15 -0.09
C ASP A 29 -1.05 -23.14 -1.00
N VAL A 30 -0.19 -22.28 -0.43
CA VAL A 30 0.68 -21.39 -1.20
C VAL A 30 1.63 -22.16 -2.11
N ALA A 31 2.30 -23.21 -1.60
CA ALA A 31 3.19 -24.04 -2.42
C ALA A 31 2.44 -24.73 -3.57
N VAL A 32 1.25 -25.27 -3.30
CA VAL A 32 0.39 -25.92 -4.30
C VAL A 32 -0.08 -24.91 -5.35
N ALA A 33 -0.56 -23.74 -4.93
CA ALA A 33 -1.00 -22.67 -5.83
C ALA A 33 0.14 -22.12 -6.70
N ALA A 34 1.38 -22.13 -6.19
CA ALA A 34 2.58 -21.79 -6.94
C ALA A 34 3.08 -22.93 -7.85
N GLY A 35 2.37 -24.06 -7.92
CA GLY A 35 2.73 -25.23 -8.73
C GLY A 35 3.99 -25.96 -8.26
N GLN A 36 4.38 -25.78 -6.99
CA GLN A 36 5.54 -26.45 -6.42
C GLN A 36 5.18 -27.89 -6.06
N ARG A 37 6.03 -28.84 -6.46
CA ARG A 37 5.89 -30.26 -6.07
C ARG A 37 6.26 -30.51 -4.61
N ASN A 38 7.06 -29.60 -4.03
CA ASN A 38 7.52 -29.69 -2.64
C ASN A 38 6.77 -28.68 -1.76
N ASN A 39 5.93 -29.19 -0.85
CA ASN A 39 5.16 -28.36 0.08
C ASN A 39 6.03 -27.60 1.10
N SER A 40 7.30 -27.99 1.26
CA SER A 40 8.25 -27.29 2.13
C SER A 40 8.93 -26.08 1.46
N ALA A 41 8.66 -25.80 0.17
CA ALA A 41 9.32 -24.73 -0.57
C ALA A 41 9.11 -23.35 0.06
N VAL A 42 7.90 -23.07 0.57
CA VAL A 42 7.60 -21.80 1.24
C VAL A 42 8.42 -21.66 2.53
N HIS A 43 8.48 -22.71 3.35
CA HIS A 43 9.28 -22.69 4.58
C HIS A 43 10.79 -22.59 4.27
N TYR A 44 11.26 -23.23 3.20
CA TYR A 44 12.66 -23.12 2.76
C TYR A 44 13.02 -21.69 2.35
N HIS A 45 12.17 -21.01 1.58
CA HIS A 45 12.45 -19.67 1.06
C HIS A 45 12.17 -18.52 2.04
N PHE A 46 11.17 -18.69 2.92
CA PHE A 46 10.66 -17.61 3.75
C PHE A 46 10.63 -17.92 5.24
N GLY A 47 10.87 -19.18 5.65
CA GLY A 47 10.86 -19.61 7.04
C GLY A 47 9.46 -19.74 7.64
N SER A 48 8.65 -18.69 7.58
CA SER A 48 7.32 -18.63 8.19
C SER A 48 6.32 -17.86 7.33
N ARG A 49 5.05 -17.84 7.77
CA ARG A 49 4.02 -16.97 7.20
C ARG A 49 4.41 -15.49 7.30
N ASP A 50 4.92 -15.07 8.45
CA ASP A 50 5.39 -13.70 8.66
C ASP A 50 6.55 -13.37 7.72
N GLY A 51 7.46 -14.32 7.50
CA GLY A 51 8.54 -14.18 6.53
C GLY A 51 8.03 -14.07 5.09
N LEU A 52 6.98 -14.83 4.74
CA LEU A 52 6.33 -14.72 3.42
C LEU A 52 5.65 -13.35 3.24
N ILE A 53 4.84 -12.90 4.21
CA ILE A 53 4.18 -11.58 4.17
C ILE A 53 5.22 -10.47 4.03
N ARG A 54 6.30 -10.52 4.81
CA ARG A 54 7.42 -9.57 4.72
C ARG A 54 8.06 -9.57 3.34
N ALA A 55 8.29 -10.76 2.78
CA ALA A 55 8.91 -10.90 1.47
C ALA A 55 8.01 -10.40 0.33
N ILE A 56 6.70 -10.58 0.41
CA ILE A 56 5.72 -10.03 -0.56
C ILE A 56 5.76 -8.50 -0.51
N ILE A 57 5.67 -7.90 0.68
CA ILE A 57 5.73 -6.44 0.83
C ILE A 57 7.07 -5.92 0.31
N GLY A 58 8.19 -6.54 0.67
CA GLY A 58 9.51 -6.15 0.20
C GLY A 58 9.66 -6.23 -1.33
N TYR A 59 9.11 -7.28 -1.95
CA TYR A 59 9.11 -7.46 -3.40
C TYR A 59 8.36 -6.32 -4.11
N ARG A 60 7.19 -5.93 -3.60
CA ARG A 60 6.35 -4.87 -4.18
C ARG A 60 6.82 -3.46 -3.86
N GLN A 61 7.43 -3.24 -2.69
CA GLN A 61 7.93 -1.93 -2.29
C GLN A 61 9.15 -1.49 -3.10
N ALA A 62 10.00 -2.41 -3.58
CA ALA A 62 11.18 -2.05 -4.36
C ALA A 62 10.87 -1.17 -5.59
N PRO A 63 9.96 -1.56 -6.52
CA PRO A 63 9.60 -0.71 -7.65
C PRO A 63 8.78 0.53 -7.23
N LEU A 64 7.93 0.42 -6.19
CA LEU A 64 7.19 1.58 -5.67
C LEU A 64 8.11 2.67 -5.14
N GLU A 65 9.18 2.30 -4.43
CA GLU A 65 10.17 3.24 -3.93
C GLU A 65 10.89 3.96 -5.06
N GLN A 66 11.23 3.27 -6.15
CA GLN A 66 11.83 3.90 -7.32
C GLN A 66 10.89 4.92 -7.97
N ALA A 67 9.61 4.56 -8.15
CA ALA A 67 8.62 5.48 -8.70
C ALA A 67 8.42 6.71 -7.81
N ARG A 68 8.32 6.52 -6.48
CA ARG A 68 8.17 7.61 -5.52
C ARG A 68 9.40 8.54 -5.50
N LEU A 69 10.60 8.00 -5.57
CA LEU A 69 11.83 8.80 -5.66
C LEU A 69 11.87 9.64 -6.93
N ALA A 70 11.45 9.09 -8.07
CA ALA A 70 11.39 9.84 -9.33
C ALA A 70 10.38 11.00 -9.24
N LEU A 71 9.18 10.75 -8.72
CA LEU A 71 8.15 11.78 -8.53
C LEU A 71 8.57 12.85 -7.51
N LEU A 72 9.26 12.47 -6.43
CA LEU A 72 9.86 13.41 -5.48
C LEU A 72 10.89 14.31 -6.16
N ALA A 73 11.82 13.74 -6.94
CA ALA A 73 12.85 14.49 -7.62
C ALA A 73 12.26 15.46 -8.66
N GLU A 74 11.25 15.02 -9.42
CA GLU A 74 10.53 15.89 -10.35
C GLU A 74 9.86 17.06 -9.63
N HIS A 75 9.16 16.79 -8.53
CA HIS A 75 8.50 17.82 -7.73
C HIS A 75 9.51 18.85 -7.18
N GLU A 76 10.64 18.39 -6.66
CA GLU A 76 11.69 19.26 -6.12
C GLU A 76 12.37 20.12 -7.19
N SER A 77 12.58 19.57 -8.39
CA SER A 77 13.18 20.31 -9.52
C SER A 77 12.33 21.49 -10.01
N ASN A 78 11.02 21.43 -9.78
CA ASN A 78 10.07 22.48 -10.15
C ASN A 78 10.03 23.66 -9.17
N GLY A 79 10.95 23.71 -8.18
CA GLY A 79 11.15 24.86 -7.30
C GLY A 79 10.05 25.06 -6.25
N LYS A 80 9.24 24.03 -5.98
CA LYS A 80 8.18 24.04 -4.96
C LYS A 80 8.50 23.06 -3.83
N PRO A 81 9.46 23.35 -2.94
CA PRO A 81 9.73 22.50 -1.77
C PRO A 81 8.64 22.59 -0.69
N ASP A 82 7.38 22.80 -1.08
CA ASP A 82 6.29 22.90 -0.11
C ASP A 82 5.94 21.51 0.42
N ASP A 83 5.82 21.41 1.75
CA ASP A 83 5.20 20.29 2.46
C ASP A 83 3.66 20.26 2.22
N ASN A 84 3.23 20.53 0.97
CA ASN A 84 1.83 20.46 0.60
C ASN A 84 1.36 19.02 0.71
N ILE A 85 0.54 18.76 1.72
CA ILE A 85 -0.03 17.46 2.04
C ILE A 85 -0.70 16.79 0.85
N ALA A 86 -1.35 17.54 -0.05
CA ALA A 86 -1.98 16.99 -1.24
C ALA A 86 -0.95 16.38 -2.18
N VAL A 87 0.14 17.10 -2.46
CA VAL A 87 1.23 16.62 -3.31
C VAL A 87 1.93 15.41 -2.70
N LEU A 88 2.22 15.46 -1.40
CA LEU A 88 2.88 14.36 -0.70
C LEU A 88 2.02 13.07 -0.76
N VAL A 89 0.71 13.20 -0.58
CA VAL A 89 -0.22 12.07 -0.69
C VAL A 89 -0.28 11.55 -2.13
N THR A 90 -0.38 12.43 -3.12
CA THR A 90 -0.32 12.02 -4.54
C THR A 90 0.94 11.22 -4.83
N ILE A 91 2.12 11.69 -4.43
CA ILE A 91 3.38 10.98 -4.68
C ILE A 91 3.39 9.61 -3.99
N LEU A 92 2.83 9.49 -2.78
CA LEU A 92 2.77 8.23 -2.04
C LEU A 92 1.83 7.20 -2.70
N VAL A 93 0.66 7.67 -3.14
CA VAL A 93 -0.48 6.85 -3.58
C VAL A 93 -0.41 6.52 -5.07
N GLU A 94 -0.07 7.48 -5.93
CA GLU A 94 -0.17 7.32 -7.39
C GLU A 94 0.52 6.04 -7.91
N PRO A 95 1.76 5.70 -7.48
CA PRO A 95 2.41 4.49 -7.96
C PRO A 95 1.69 3.18 -7.59
N LEU A 96 0.83 3.18 -6.56
CA LEU A 96 0.10 1.98 -6.12
C LEU A 96 -1.00 1.55 -7.10
N PHE A 97 -1.43 2.43 -8.01
CA PHE A 97 -2.45 2.08 -9.00
C PHE A 97 -1.92 1.21 -10.14
N ASP A 98 -0.63 1.30 -10.48
CA ASP A 98 -0.08 0.63 -11.67
C ASP A 98 1.16 -0.22 -11.38
N THR A 99 2.09 0.29 -10.55
CA THR A 99 3.42 -0.30 -10.39
C THR A 99 3.38 -1.76 -9.90
N PRO A 100 2.56 -2.11 -8.88
CA PRO A 100 2.47 -3.49 -8.38
C PRO A 100 1.94 -4.49 -9.42
N TYR A 101 1.28 -4.03 -10.48
CA TYR A 101 0.54 -4.89 -11.42
C TYR A 101 1.29 -5.10 -12.76
N SER A 102 2.48 -4.53 -12.89
CA SER A 102 3.32 -4.62 -14.09
C SER A 102 3.75 -6.05 -14.48
N ASP A 103 3.68 -7.00 -13.54
CA ASP A 103 3.96 -8.42 -13.77
C ASP A 103 2.70 -9.26 -14.05
N GLY A 104 1.53 -8.61 -14.16
CA GLY A 104 0.23 -9.26 -14.35
C GLY A 104 -0.47 -9.67 -13.07
N SER A 105 0.04 -9.32 -11.88
CA SER A 105 -0.75 -9.40 -10.65
C SER A 105 -1.92 -8.41 -10.67
N SER A 106 -2.98 -8.70 -9.92
CA SER A 106 -4.09 -7.79 -9.64
C SER A 106 -4.55 -7.85 -8.19
N HIS A 107 -3.69 -8.29 -7.25
CA HIS A 107 -4.12 -8.63 -5.88
C HIS A 107 -3.43 -7.84 -4.76
N TYR A 108 -2.51 -6.93 -5.09
CA TYR A 108 -1.65 -6.33 -4.08
C TYR A 108 -2.41 -5.37 -3.15
N ALA A 109 -3.37 -4.60 -3.64
CA ALA A 109 -4.15 -3.71 -2.77
C ALA A 109 -5.04 -4.51 -1.81
N ARG A 110 -5.73 -5.54 -2.31
CA ARG A 110 -6.47 -6.49 -1.46
C ARG A 110 -5.55 -7.21 -0.47
N PHE A 111 -4.35 -7.58 -0.88
CA PHE A 111 -3.35 -8.17 0.03
C PHE A 111 -3.02 -7.22 1.18
N LEU A 112 -2.71 -5.94 0.89
CA LEU A 112 -2.41 -4.93 1.91
C LEU A 112 -3.58 -4.69 2.86
N GLU A 113 -4.81 -4.63 2.34
CA GLU A 113 -6.04 -4.54 3.13
C GLU A 113 -6.15 -5.72 4.12
N ARG A 114 -5.86 -6.94 3.68
CA ARG A 114 -5.95 -8.17 4.50
C ARG A 114 -4.87 -8.25 5.58
N VAL A 115 -3.68 -7.71 5.34
CA VAL A 115 -2.57 -7.73 6.31
C VAL A 115 -2.44 -6.45 7.13
N ARG A 116 -3.31 -5.45 6.96
CA ARG A 116 -3.19 -4.13 7.60
C ARG A 116 -3.01 -4.14 9.12
N SER A 117 -3.61 -5.12 9.81
CA SER A 117 -3.53 -5.30 11.28
C SER A 117 -2.54 -6.39 11.69
N HIS A 118 -1.82 -6.98 10.73
CA HIS A 118 -0.85 -8.02 10.99
C HIS A 118 0.41 -7.43 11.67
N PRO A 119 1.03 -8.09 12.67
CA PRO A 119 2.19 -7.55 13.39
C PRO A 119 3.36 -7.12 12.48
N VAL A 120 3.55 -7.85 11.37
CA VAL A 120 4.55 -7.53 10.33
C VAL A 120 4.41 -6.09 9.80
N MET A 121 3.20 -5.52 9.70
CA MET A 121 3.01 -4.15 9.24
C MET A 121 3.56 -3.12 10.24
N ALA A 122 3.36 -3.35 11.53
CA ALA A 122 3.91 -2.50 12.57
C ALA A 122 5.44 -2.58 12.59
N GLU A 123 6.00 -3.79 12.49
CA GLU A 123 7.45 -3.98 12.41
C GLU A 123 8.08 -3.28 11.20
N LEU A 124 7.44 -3.37 10.03
CA LEU A 124 7.94 -2.72 8.81
C LEU A 124 7.90 -1.19 8.88
N THR A 125 6.97 -0.64 9.66
CA THR A 125 6.92 0.79 9.96
C THR A 125 8.10 1.20 10.84
N LEU A 126 8.46 0.37 11.83
CA LEU A 126 9.63 0.61 12.69
C LEU A 126 10.95 0.47 11.92
N THR A 127 11.01 -0.40 10.92
CA THR A 127 12.19 -0.59 10.04
C THR A 127 12.10 0.19 8.74
N ALA A 128 11.32 1.28 8.69
CA ALA A 128 11.06 2.06 7.47
C ALA A 128 12.32 2.70 6.84
N GLU A 129 13.48 2.66 7.50
CA GLU A 129 14.77 3.08 6.93
C GLU A 129 15.10 2.38 5.61
N GLN A 130 14.58 1.17 5.39
CA GLN A 130 14.77 0.43 4.14
C GLN A 130 14.01 1.02 2.94
N TRP A 131 13.06 1.95 3.17
CA TRP A 131 12.22 2.60 2.15
C TRP A 131 12.32 4.12 2.24
N PRO A 132 13.39 4.72 1.68
CA PRO A 132 13.72 6.11 1.89
C PRO A 132 12.64 7.07 1.37
N ALA A 133 12.00 6.77 0.23
CA ALA A 133 10.97 7.62 -0.35
C ALA A 133 9.72 7.64 0.54
N THR A 134 9.23 6.46 0.93
CA THR A 134 8.11 6.33 1.87
C THR A 134 8.39 7.05 3.19
N ARG A 135 9.61 6.90 3.74
CA ARG A 135 10.03 7.60 4.96
C ARG A 135 10.05 9.11 4.79
N ILE A 136 10.59 9.64 3.69
CA ILE A 136 10.59 11.08 3.40
C ILE A 136 9.15 11.61 3.32
N LEU A 137 8.29 10.95 2.54
CA LEU A 137 6.90 11.36 2.34
C LEU A 137 6.12 11.38 3.67
N THR A 138 6.18 10.29 4.44
CA THR A 138 5.48 10.20 5.73
C THR A 138 6.01 11.20 6.76
N SER A 139 7.31 11.49 6.76
CA SER A 139 7.91 12.51 7.64
C SER A 139 7.46 13.93 7.27
N ARG A 140 7.41 14.25 5.98
CA ARG A 140 6.89 15.54 5.49
C ARG A 140 5.39 15.69 5.77
N MET A 141 4.61 14.62 5.64
CA MET A 141 3.18 14.62 6.03
C MET A 141 3.00 14.89 7.52
N LEU A 142 3.79 14.24 8.39
CA LEU A 142 3.76 14.49 9.84
C LEU A 142 4.11 15.94 10.19
N ARG A 143 5.05 16.54 9.46
CA ARG A 143 5.42 17.95 9.58
C ARG A 143 4.30 18.89 9.14
N ALA A 144 3.68 18.61 7.99
CA ALA A 144 2.52 19.37 7.49
C ALA A 144 1.34 19.41 8.49
N LEU A 145 1.28 18.41 9.39
CA LEU A 145 0.27 18.30 10.43
C LEU A 145 0.70 18.87 11.79
N GLU A 146 1.84 19.56 11.91
CA GLU A 146 2.38 20.10 13.19
C GLU A 146 1.45 21.04 13.97
N HIS A 147 0.46 21.61 13.29
CA HIS A 147 -0.60 22.39 13.92
C HIS A 147 -1.54 21.56 14.82
N LEU A 148 -1.47 20.22 14.74
CA LEU A 148 -2.22 19.28 15.58
C LEU A 148 -1.35 18.72 16.72
N PRO A 149 -1.94 18.43 17.88
CA PRO A 149 -1.30 17.63 18.93
C PRO A 149 -0.72 16.31 18.39
N GLU A 150 0.44 15.89 18.92
CA GLU A 150 1.16 14.70 18.44
C GLU A 150 0.31 13.43 18.37
N ALA A 151 -0.48 13.16 19.42
CA ALA A 151 -1.39 12.02 19.45
C ALA A 151 -2.39 12.03 18.27
N LEU A 152 -2.92 13.20 17.91
CA LEU A 152 -3.83 13.34 16.78
C LEU A 152 -3.11 13.18 15.43
N ARG A 153 -1.86 13.66 15.30
CA ARG A 153 -1.05 13.43 14.09
C ARG A 153 -0.84 11.95 13.84
N HIS A 154 -0.39 11.21 14.87
CA HIS A 154 -0.17 9.76 14.76
C HIS A 154 -1.47 9.00 14.47
N GLN A 155 -2.57 9.39 15.13
CA GLN A 155 -3.89 8.81 14.84
C GLN A 155 -4.32 9.04 13.39
N ARG A 156 -4.14 10.26 12.85
CA ARG A 156 -4.45 10.57 11.43
C ARG A 156 -3.58 9.78 10.47
N MET A 157 -2.29 9.64 10.73
CA MET A 157 -1.39 8.85 9.88
C MET A 157 -1.76 7.36 9.88
N ALA A 158 -2.11 6.79 11.04
CA ALA A 158 -2.56 5.40 11.13
C ALA A 158 -3.92 5.17 10.43
N ALA A 159 -4.85 6.12 10.57
CA ALA A 159 -6.13 6.10 9.88
C ALA A 159 -5.96 6.24 8.36
N MET A 160 -5.09 7.15 7.91
CA MET A 160 -4.73 7.34 6.52
C MET A 160 -4.25 6.03 5.89
N ALA A 161 -3.30 5.33 6.51
CA ALA A 161 -2.80 4.06 5.98
C ALA A 161 -3.91 3.01 5.85
N SER A 162 -4.78 2.90 6.87
CA SER A 162 -5.89 1.93 6.88
C SER A 162 -6.93 2.23 5.81
N VAL A 163 -7.36 3.49 5.69
CA VAL A 163 -8.35 3.93 4.71
C VAL A 163 -7.78 3.85 3.29
N MET A 164 -6.53 4.28 3.10
CA MET A 164 -5.84 4.19 1.81
C MET A 164 -5.82 2.76 1.28
N PHE A 165 -5.42 1.76 2.09
CA PHE A 165 -5.43 0.36 1.63
C PHE A 165 -6.83 -0.16 1.31
N THR A 166 -7.84 0.25 2.08
CA THR A 166 -9.24 -0.14 1.84
C THR A 166 -9.74 0.44 0.51
N LEU A 167 -9.53 1.73 0.28
CA LEU A 167 -9.94 2.41 -0.96
C LEU A 167 -9.24 1.84 -2.20
N LEU A 168 -7.94 1.54 -2.10
CA LEU A 168 -7.19 0.90 -3.18
C LEU A 168 -7.69 -0.53 -3.45
N ALA A 169 -8.04 -1.29 -2.40
CA ALA A 169 -8.59 -2.64 -2.55
C ALA A 169 -9.99 -2.61 -3.17
N ASP A 170 -10.82 -1.62 -2.82
CA ASP A 170 -12.12 -1.39 -3.46
C ASP A 170 -11.96 -1.02 -4.94
N HIS A 171 -11.01 -0.16 -5.27
CA HIS A 171 -10.67 0.18 -6.66
C HIS A 171 -10.21 -1.05 -7.44
N GLU A 172 -9.31 -1.85 -6.87
CA GLU A 172 -8.83 -3.10 -7.47
C GLU A 172 -9.97 -4.09 -7.73
N ARG A 173 -10.91 -4.26 -6.79
CA ARG A 173 -12.13 -5.08 -6.97
C ARG A 173 -13.00 -4.56 -8.11
N GLN A 174 -13.21 -3.24 -8.17
CA GLN A 174 -14.03 -2.62 -9.20
C GLN A 174 -13.41 -2.81 -10.59
N VAL A 175 -12.09 -2.65 -10.73
CA VAL A 175 -11.40 -2.88 -12.00
C VAL A 175 -11.50 -4.34 -12.45
N ASP A 176 -11.36 -5.30 -11.52
CA ASP A 176 -11.53 -6.73 -11.81
C ASP A 176 -12.98 -7.10 -12.21
N GLU A 177 -13.98 -6.47 -11.60
CA GLU A 177 -15.42 -6.80 -11.78
C GLU A 177 -16.07 -6.09 -12.98
N GLN A 178 -15.52 -4.97 -13.44
CA GLN A 178 -16.15 -4.13 -14.47
C GLN A 178 -16.01 -4.72 -15.88
N ARG A 179 -17.03 -5.50 -16.27
CA ARG A 179 -17.32 -5.82 -17.68
C ARG A 179 -18.19 -4.75 -18.36
N ASP A 180 -18.94 -3.95 -17.59
CA ASP A 180 -19.80 -2.85 -18.07
C ASP A 180 -20.18 -1.90 -16.89
N PRO A 181 -19.55 -0.72 -16.73
CA PRO A 181 -19.82 0.17 -15.61
C PRO A 181 -21.22 0.82 -15.70
N PRO A 182 -21.91 1.06 -14.57
CA PRO A 182 -23.21 1.72 -14.58
C PRO A 182 -23.11 3.14 -15.16
N ARG A 183 -24.19 3.60 -15.81
CA ARG A 183 -24.24 4.98 -16.34
C ARG A 183 -23.99 6.00 -15.24
N GLY A 184 -22.99 6.86 -15.44
CA GLY A 184 -22.58 7.86 -14.46
C GLY A 184 -21.51 7.40 -13.48
N ALA A 185 -20.91 6.22 -13.69
CA ALA A 185 -19.68 5.85 -13.00
C ALA A 185 -18.55 6.84 -13.31
N LEU A 186 -17.68 7.08 -12.34
CA LEU A 186 -16.45 7.83 -12.54
C LEU A 186 -15.58 7.12 -13.57
N SER A 187 -14.89 7.89 -14.41
CA SER A 187 -13.76 7.37 -15.18
C SER A 187 -12.66 6.89 -14.24
N GLU A 188 -11.75 6.06 -14.74
CA GLU A 188 -10.63 5.55 -13.95
C GLU A 188 -9.78 6.69 -13.36
N ALA A 189 -9.49 7.72 -14.16
CA ALA A 189 -8.77 8.90 -13.71
C ALA A 189 -9.52 9.64 -12.58
N GLU A 190 -10.83 9.86 -12.74
CA GLU A 190 -11.64 10.49 -11.69
C GLU A 190 -11.71 9.66 -10.41
N ALA A 191 -11.73 8.32 -10.53
CA ALA A 191 -11.69 7.42 -9.38
C ALA A 191 -10.36 7.52 -8.62
N ARG A 192 -9.23 7.52 -9.34
CA ARG A 192 -7.88 7.70 -8.76
C ARG A 192 -7.76 9.05 -8.06
N ASP A 193 -8.15 10.13 -8.74
CA ASP A 193 -8.15 11.48 -8.18
C ASP A 193 -9.03 11.58 -6.93
N ASN A 194 -10.21 10.97 -6.95
CA ASN A 194 -11.11 10.95 -5.79
C ASN A 194 -10.53 10.17 -4.61
N ILE A 195 -9.83 9.05 -4.84
CA ILE A 195 -9.14 8.30 -3.78
C ILE A 195 -8.07 9.17 -3.12
N VAL A 196 -7.23 9.83 -3.91
CA VAL A 196 -6.23 10.77 -3.40
C VAL A 196 -6.90 11.90 -2.60
N ALA A 197 -7.96 12.51 -3.15
CA ALA A 197 -8.69 13.59 -2.49
C ALA A 197 -9.31 13.15 -1.15
N MET A 198 -9.87 11.95 -1.06
CA MET A 198 -10.41 11.40 0.19
C MET A 198 -9.32 11.19 1.24
N VAL A 199 -8.15 10.67 0.84
CA VAL A 199 -7.00 10.49 1.75
C VAL A 199 -6.48 11.84 2.24
N VAL A 200 -6.36 12.83 1.36
CA VAL A 200 -6.01 14.22 1.72
C VAL A 200 -7.03 14.83 2.67
N GLY A 201 -8.33 14.68 2.37
CA GLY A 201 -9.41 15.17 3.20
C GLY A 201 -9.39 14.57 4.61
N LEU A 202 -9.10 13.27 4.74
CA LEU A 202 -8.92 12.61 6.03
C LEU A 202 -7.78 13.23 6.85
N LEU A 203 -6.65 13.53 6.22
CA LEU A 203 -5.50 14.13 6.90
C LEU A 203 -5.72 15.60 7.27
N THR A 204 -6.48 16.34 6.47
CA THR A 204 -6.62 17.80 6.57
C THR A 204 -7.93 18.29 7.19
N ALA A 205 -8.88 17.39 7.42
CA ALA A 205 -10.18 17.73 8.02
C ALA A 205 -9.99 18.59 9.29
N PRO A 206 -10.72 19.70 9.45
CA PRO A 206 -10.56 20.54 10.62
C PRO A 206 -11.01 19.79 11.88
N MET A 207 -10.30 19.99 12.98
CA MET A 207 -10.82 19.58 14.29
C MET A 207 -11.87 20.61 14.74
N PRO A 208 -13.06 20.19 15.18
CA PRO A 208 -13.91 21.06 15.98
C PRO A 208 -13.09 21.59 17.16
N ALA A 209 -13.26 22.86 17.52
CA ALA A 209 -12.60 23.42 18.69
C ALA A 209 -12.85 22.47 19.87
N LEU A 210 -11.79 21.94 20.47
CA LEU A 210 -11.90 21.12 21.67
C LEU A 210 -12.58 22.02 22.70
N VAL A 211 -13.82 21.70 23.06
CA VAL A 211 -14.51 22.36 24.16
C VAL A 211 -13.60 22.15 25.36
N GLY A 212 -13.01 23.25 25.86
CA GLY A 212 -12.08 23.19 26.99
C GLY A 212 -12.72 22.48 28.18
N PRO A 213 -11.93 21.85 29.05
CA PRO A 213 -12.47 21.24 30.25
C PRO A 213 -13.25 22.30 31.05
N GLN A 214 -14.50 21.97 31.41
CA GLN A 214 -15.28 22.74 32.37
C GLN A 214 -14.65 22.67 33.77
#